data_AF-A0A4R4N2Y5-F1
#
_entry.id   AF-A0A4R4N2Y5-F1
#
_cell.length_a   1.000
_cell.length_b   1.000
_cell.length_c   1.000
_cell.angle_alpha   90.00
_cell.angle_beta   90.00
_cell.angle_gamma   90.00
#
_symmetry.space_group_name_H-M   'P 1'
#
loop_
_entity.id
_entity.type
_entity.pdbx_description
1 polymer ?
#
loop_
_entity_poly.entity_id
_entity_poly.type
_entity_poly.pdbx_seq_one_letter_code
_entity_poly.pdbx_strand_id
1 'polypeptide(L)'
;MAPTSLNAYLRTPEEYDPMDRSAPVRLHVLDTARQIERALVDTADHIAAEIQIPARSHVPPAARRPGTWTADYRARLDRAADQDAAAPRRWRYTGQRTAPTAAAWLLDRLVSLPGGIFHPLTLGHRAAIEQVAQTAADHVEHALGLARRAVEIPGRPCACGGTLMLHGGRVVAHGRIPRMRARPAPFGPSGRRLPPP
;
A
#
# COMPACT_ATOMS: atom_id res chain seq x y z
N MET A 1 -11.28 -19.46 -25.41
CA MET A 1 -10.26 -18.41 -25.57
C MET A 1 -9.13 -18.71 -24.60
N ALA A 2 -8.00 -19.21 -25.09
CA ALA A 2 -6.80 -19.41 -24.25
C ALA A 2 -6.19 -18.04 -23.90
N PRO A 3 -5.60 -17.87 -22.71
CA PRO A 3 -4.89 -16.64 -22.39
C PRO A 3 -3.68 -16.51 -23.32
N THR A 4 -3.62 -15.41 -24.08
CA THR A 4 -2.44 -15.00 -24.83
C THR A 4 -1.25 -15.02 -23.87
N SER A 5 -0.23 -15.82 -24.19
CA SER A 5 0.90 -16.03 -23.29
C SER A 5 1.61 -14.71 -22.98
N LEU A 6 2.10 -14.56 -21.74
CA LEU A 6 2.90 -13.41 -21.29
C LEU A 6 4.10 -13.10 -22.20
N ASN A 7 4.54 -14.07 -23.00
CA ASN A 7 5.59 -13.91 -24.01
C ASN A 7 5.21 -12.93 -25.14
N ALA A 8 3.91 -12.70 -25.39
CA ALA A 8 3.46 -11.74 -26.39
C ALA A 8 3.80 -10.28 -26.05
N TYR A 9 4.17 -9.99 -24.78
CA TYR A 9 4.58 -8.66 -24.32
C TYR A 9 6.10 -8.53 -24.15
N LEU A 10 6.86 -9.59 -24.37
CA LEU A 10 8.32 -9.53 -24.36
C LEU A 10 8.79 -9.09 -25.75
N ARG A 11 9.18 -7.82 -25.87
CA ARG A 11 9.80 -7.31 -27.11
C ARG A 11 11.11 -8.03 -27.38
N THR A 12 11.34 -8.41 -28.63
CA THR A 12 12.61 -8.98 -29.07
C THR A 12 13.69 -7.89 -29.08
N PRO A 13 14.98 -8.23 -28.88
CA PRO A 13 16.08 -7.24 -28.89
C PRO A 13 16.13 -6.34 -30.14
N GLU A 14 15.57 -6.83 -31.26
CA GLU A 14 15.47 -6.15 -32.55
C GLU A 14 14.38 -5.06 -32.60
N GLU A 15 13.40 -5.09 -31.68
CA GLU A 15 12.35 -4.06 -31.54
C GLU A 15 12.78 -2.89 -30.63
N TYR A 16 14.01 -2.92 -30.12
CA TYR A 16 14.56 -1.85 -29.28
C TYR A 16 15.06 -0.73 -30.20
N ASP A 17 14.36 0.41 -30.22
CA ASP A 17 14.92 1.62 -30.80
C ASP A 17 16.11 2.05 -29.92
N PRO A 18 17.35 2.10 -30.45
CA PRO A 18 18.52 2.53 -29.67
C PRO A 18 18.42 3.98 -29.17
N MET A 19 17.46 4.77 -29.68
CA MET A 19 17.12 6.11 -29.18
C MET A 19 15.98 6.12 -28.15
N ASP A 20 15.32 4.98 -27.91
CA ASP A 20 14.33 4.81 -26.84
C ASP A 20 15.05 4.75 -25.49
N ARG A 21 15.06 5.89 -24.80
CA ARG A 21 15.67 6.07 -23.47
C ARG A 21 14.70 5.73 -22.33
N SER A 22 13.58 5.08 -22.63
CA SER A 22 12.67 4.59 -21.59
C SER A 22 13.42 3.57 -20.74
N ALA A 23 13.83 3.97 -19.53
CA ALA A 23 14.47 3.05 -18.60
C ALA A 23 13.55 1.83 -18.41
N PRO A 24 14.07 0.61 -18.52
CA PRO A 24 13.25 -0.59 -18.44
C PRO A 24 12.47 -0.59 -17.13
N VAL A 25 11.14 -0.54 -17.24
CA VAL A 25 10.24 -0.54 -16.08
C VAL A 25 10.36 -1.89 -15.40
N ARG A 26 10.71 -1.90 -14.11
CA ARG A 26 10.68 -3.11 -13.28
C ARG A 26 9.22 -3.47 -13.02
N LEU A 27 8.64 -4.31 -13.89
CA LEU A 27 7.20 -4.66 -13.86
C LEU A 27 6.72 -5.08 -12.46
N HIS A 28 7.46 -5.93 -11.75
CA HIS A 28 7.11 -6.32 -10.38
C HIS A 28 6.98 -5.14 -9.40
N VAL A 29 7.79 -4.08 -9.55
CA VAL A 29 7.69 -2.88 -8.70
C VAL A 29 6.42 -2.11 -9.04
N LEU A 30 6.09 -2.01 -10.33
CA LEU A 30 4.84 -1.37 -10.77
C LEU A 30 3.61 -2.14 -10.27
N ASP A 31 3.61 -3.47 -10.40
CA ASP A 31 2.53 -4.34 -9.93
C ASP A 31 2.35 -4.20 -8.41
N THR A 32 3.47 -4.19 -7.67
CA THR A 32 3.46 -3.96 -6.22
C THR A 32 2.87 -2.59 -5.89
N ALA A 33 3.27 -1.54 -6.59
CA ALA A 33 2.74 -0.18 -6.38
C ALA A 33 1.22 -0.12 -6.63
N ARG A 34 0.73 -0.79 -7.69
CA ARG A 34 -0.70 -0.86 -7.99
C ARG A 34 -1.49 -1.68 -6.97
N GLN A 35 -0.91 -2.76 -6.47
CA GLN A 35 -1.52 -3.56 -5.40
C GLN A 35 -1.64 -2.74 -4.11
N ILE A 36 -0.59 -2.01 -3.73
CA ILE A 36 -0.59 -1.12 -2.56
C ILE A 36 -1.63 0.00 -2.73
N GLU A 37 -1.65 0.64 -3.89
CA GLU A 37 -2.63 1.69 -4.19
C GLU A 37 -4.06 1.20 -4.01
N ARG A 38 -4.38 0.04 -4.60
CA ARG A 38 -5.70 -0.55 -4.47
C ARG A 38 -6.04 -0.87 -3.01
N ALA A 39 -5.13 -1.49 -2.27
CA ALA A 39 -5.37 -1.84 -0.87
C ALA A 39 -5.63 -0.60 0.02
N LEU A 40 -4.87 0.47 -0.17
CA LEU A 40 -5.05 1.73 0.57
C LEU A 40 -6.37 2.41 0.20
N VAL A 41 -6.68 2.48 -1.09
CA VAL A 41 -7.90 3.11 -1.60
C VAL A 41 -9.15 2.32 -1.16
N ASP A 42 -9.12 0.99 -1.24
CA ASP A 42 -10.24 0.13 -0.82
C ASP A 42 -10.47 0.24 0.70
N THR A 43 -9.40 0.30 1.49
CA THR A 43 -9.49 0.56 2.94
C THR A 43 -10.08 1.94 3.24
N ALA A 44 -9.65 2.98 2.51
CA ALA A 44 -10.18 4.33 2.66
C ALA A 44 -11.67 4.40 2.31
N ASP A 45 -12.09 3.78 1.21
CA ASP A 45 -13.49 3.69 0.80
C ASP A 45 -14.35 3.00 1.87
N HIS A 46 -13.90 1.85 2.35
CA HIS A 46 -14.64 1.07 3.33
C HIS A 46 -14.83 1.86 4.64
N ILE A 47 -13.74 2.40 5.19
CA ILE A 47 -13.80 3.18 6.43
C ILE A 47 -14.62 4.45 6.22
N ALA A 48 -14.44 5.16 5.10
CA ALA A 48 -15.23 6.35 4.80
C ALA A 48 -16.73 6.03 4.69
N ALA A 49 -17.10 4.88 4.12
CA ALA A 49 -18.50 4.48 4.01
C ALA A 49 -19.16 4.29 5.38
N GLU A 50 -18.39 3.83 6.38
CA GLU A 50 -18.89 3.57 7.72
C GLU A 50 -18.86 4.79 8.64
N ILE A 51 -17.80 5.61 8.59
CA ILE A 51 -17.62 6.70 9.55
C ILE A 51 -18.03 8.07 9.02
N GLN A 52 -18.05 8.28 7.70
CA GLN A 52 -18.29 9.60 7.14
C GLN A 52 -19.79 9.89 7.09
N ILE A 53 -20.22 10.98 7.73
CA ILE A 53 -21.62 11.40 7.70
C ILE A 53 -22.02 11.75 6.26
N PRO A 54 -23.25 11.42 5.82
CA PRO A 54 -23.73 11.75 4.47
C PRO A 54 -23.53 13.22 4.12
N ALA A 55 -23.17 13.48 2.87
CA ALA A 55 -22.97 14.84 2.40
C ALA A 55 -24.28 15.64 2.45
N ARG A 56 -24.18 16.92 2.81
CA ARG A 56 -25.34 17.83 2.76
C ARG A 56 -25.75 18.01 1.31
N SER A 57 -27.04 17.87 1.05
CA SER A 57 -27.61 18.05 -0.29
C SER A 57 -28.14 19.47 -0.46
N HIS A 58 -28.03 19.98 -1.69
CA HIS A 58 -28.70 21.23 -2.07
C HIS A 58 -30.20 21.13 -1.94
N VAL A 59 -30.85 22.29 -1.85
CA VAL A 59 -32.30 22.39 -1.81
C VAL A 59 -32.88 21.79 -3.09
N PRO A 60 -33.82 20.83 -2.99
CA PRO A 60 -34.41 20.18 -4.15
C PRO A 60 -35.20 21.19 -4.98
N PRO A 61 -35.28 21.03 -6.33
CA PRO A 61 -35.99 21.97 -7.20
C PRO A 61 -37.45 22.21 -6.79
N ALA A 62 -38.14 21.18 -6.29
CA ALA A 62 -39.52 21.29 -5.84
C ALA A 62 -39.71 22.29 -4.68
N ALA A 63 -38.73 22.39 -3.77
CA ALA A 63 -38.77 23.31 -2.63
C ALA A 63 -38.40 24.76 -3.01
N ARG A 64 -38.00 25.01 -4.27
CA ARG A 64 -37.75 26.36 -4.79
C ARG A 64 -39.02 27.09 -5.23
N ARG A 65 -40.16 26.39 -5.24
CA ARG A 65 -41.47 26.99 -5.51
C ARG A 65 -41.82 28.04 -4.44
N PRO A 66 -42.48 29.16 -4.82
CA PRO A 66 -42.94 30.15 -3.86
C PRO A 66 -43.87 29.52 -2.82
N GLY A 67 -43.72 29.90 -1.54
CA GLY A 67 -44.58 29.45 -0.44
C GLY A 67 -44.07 28.24 0.37
N THR A 68 -43.06 27.50 -0.11
CA THR A 68 -42.44 26.42 0.67
C THR A 68 -41.44 26.95 1.70
N TRP A 69 -40.34 27.56 1.24
CA TRP A 69 -39.28 28.12 2.07
C TRP A 69 -38.86 29.51 1.59
N THR A 70 -38.43 30.37 2.51
CA THR A 70 -37.90 31.69 2.15
C THR A 70 -36.65 31.56 1.27
N ALA A 71 -36.40 32.55 0.43
CA ALA A 71 -35.22 32.57 -0.45
C ALA A 71 -33.92 32.52 0.38
N ASP A 72 -33.86 33.26 1.48
CA ASP A 72 -32.68 33.31 2.36
C ASP A 72 -32.40 31.97 3.04
N TYR A 73 -33.45 31.28 3.49
CA TYR A 73 -33.31 29.95 4.08
C TYR A 73 -32.73 28.95 3.08
N ARG A 74 -33.21 28.99 1.83
CA ARG A 74 -32.69 28.15 0.74
C ARG A 74 -31.24 28.45 0.43
N ALA A 75 -30.88 29.73 0.30
CA ALA A 75 -29.51 30.15 0.06
C ALA A 75 -28.55 29.71 1.18
N ARG A 76 -29.01 29.72 2.44
CA ARG A 76 -28.22 29.22 3.59
C ARG A 76 -27.98 27.72 3.52
N LEU A 77 -28.98 26.93 3.14
CA LEU A 77 -28.83 25.48 2.97
C LEU A 77 -27.91 25.15 1.79
N ASP A 78 -28.07 25.84 0.66
CA ASP A 78 -27.21 25.66 -0.52
C ASP A 78 -25.75 25.98 -0.18
N ARG A 79 -25.50 27.11 0.51
CA ARG A 79 -24.16 27.46 1.00
C ARG A 79 -23.58 26.42 1.96
N ALA A 80 -24.40 25.85 2.84
CA ALA A 80 -23.98 24.81 3.77
C ALA A 80 -23.64 23.49 3.05
N ALA A 81 -24.31 23.19 1.95
CA ALA A 81 -23.99 22.07 1.07
C ALA A 81 -22.68 22.33 0.29
N ASP A 82 -22.48 23.54 -0.25
CA ASP A 82 -21.23 23.91 -0.92
C ASP A 82 -20.02 23.80 0.01
N GLN A 83 -20.16 24.27 1.25
CA GLN A 83 -19.11 24.19 2.27
C GLN A 83 -18.76 22.73 2.64
N ASP A 84 -19.76 21.87 2.79
CA ASP A 84 -19.55 20.43 3.08
C ASP A 84 -18.91 19.72 1.86
N ALA A 85 -19.35 20.05 0.64
CA ALA A 85 -18.78 19.54 -0.59
C ALA A 85 -17.33 20.00 -0.82
N ALA A 86 -16.96 21.19 -0.33
CA ALA A 86 -15.60 21.73 -0.41
C ALA A 86 -14.68 21.25 0.73
N ALA A 87 -15.21 20.58 1.76
CA ALA A 87 -14.45 20.20 2.95
C ALA A 87 -13.23 19.31 2.61
N PRO A 88 -11.98 19.76 2.87
CA PRO A 88 -10.78 19.01 2.48
C PRO A 88 -10.62 17.67 3.19
N ARG A 89 -11.21 17.53 4.39
CA ARG A 89 -11.13 16.32 5.21
C ARG A 89 -12.02 15.18 4.70
N ARG A 90 -12.96 15.47 3.80
CA ARG A 90 -13.94 14.50 3.28
C ARG A 90 -13.27 13.58 2.26
N TRP A 91 -13.41 12.28 2.45
CA TRP A 91 -13.03 11.30 1.44
C TRP A 91 -13.98 11.41 0.24
N ARG A 92 -13.40 11.48 -0.96
CA ARG A 92 -14.13 11.59 -2.22
C ARG A 92 -14.01 10.28 -2.99
N TYR A 93 -15.14 9.62 -3.22
CA TYR A 93 -15.21 8.39 -4.00
C TYR A 93 -14.96 8.59 -5.51
N THR A 94 -14.98 9.84 -5.97
CA THR A 94 -14.74 10.24 -7.36
C THR A 94 -13.53 11.17 -7.45
N GLY A 95 -12.70 11.01 -8.48
CA GLY A 95 -11.54 11.87 -8.74
C GLY A 95 -10.20 11.21 -8.40
N GLN A 96 -9.28 11.96 -7.79
CA GLN A 96 -7.92 11.51 -7.46
C GLN A 96 -7.93 10.51 -6.29
N ARG A 97 -8.05 9.23 -6.63
CA ARG A 97 -7.96 8.08 -5.70
C ARG A 97 -6.60 7.40 -5.86
N THR A 98 -5.57 8.06 -5.36
CA THR A 98 -4.19 7.58 -5.43
C THR A 98 -3.71 7.07 -4.09
N ALA A 99 -2.68 6.24 -4.09
CA ALA A 99 -2.08 5.71 -2.86
C ALA A 99 -1.68 6.82 -1.85
N PRO A 100 -1.00 7.92 -2.25
CA PRO A 100 -0.63 8.97 -1.31
C PRO A 100 -1.82 9.69 -0.71
N THR A 101 -2.87 9.96 -1.50
CA THR A 101 -4.09 10.63 -1.02
C THR A 101 -4.84 9.74 -0.03
N ALA A 102 -4.98 8.44 -0.32
CA ALA A 102 -5.60 7.48 0.60
C ALA A 102 -4.80 7.35 1.90
N ALA A 103 -3.49 7.18 1.82
CA ALA A 103 -2.62 7.07 3.00
C ALA A 103 -2.68 8.33 3.87
N ALA A 104 -2.62 9.52 3.27
CA ALA A 104 -2.74 10.77 4.02
C ALA A 104 -4.10 10.90 4.71
N TRP A 105 -5.18 10.51 4.03
CA TRP A 105 -6.52 10.54 4.60
C TRP A 105 -6.67 9.56 5.78
N LEU A 106 -6.18 8.32 5.64
CA LEU A 106 -6.20 7.31 6.69
C LEU A 106 -5.36 7.73 7.90
N LEU A 107 -4.16 8.28 7.66
CA LEU A 107 -3.30 8.80 8.73
C LEU A 107 -3.98 9.93 9.48
N ASP A 108 -4.63 10.86 8.78
CA ASP A 108 -5.37 11.96 9.41
C ASP A 108 -6.46 11.43 10.37
N ARG A 109 -7.06 10.26 10.10
CA ARG A 109 -8.03 9.63 11.02
C ARG A 109 -7.43 9.13 12.32
N LEU A 110 -6.19 8.67 12.29
CA LEU A 110 -5.52 8.16 13.47
C LEU A 110 -5.08 9.30 14.40
N VAL A 111 -4.70 10.45 13.83
CA VAL A 111 -4.11 11.59 14.57
C VAL A 111 -5.12 12.69 14.90
N SER A 112 -6.16 12.87 14.09
CA SER A 112 -7.19 13.89 14.33
C SER A 112 -8.07 13.53 15.54
N LEU A 113 -8.46 14.55 16.30
CA LEU A 113 -9.50 14.41 17.32
C LEU A 113 -10.84 13.98 16.67
N PRO A 114 -11.59 13.06 17.30
CA PRO A 114 -12.92 12.70 16.83
C PRO A 114 -13.87 13.91 16.89
N GLY A 115 -14.69 14.09 15.86
CA GLY A 115 -15.71 15.15 15.81
C GLY A 115 -15.94 15.75 14.43
N GLY A 116 -17.07 16.43 14.27
CA GLY A 116 -17.49 17.08 13.02
C GLY A 116 -18.24 16.12 12.08
N ILE A 117 -17.76 15.99 10.85
CA ILE A 117 -18.40 15.21 9.77
C ILE A 117 -18.09 13.70 9.83
N PHE A 118 -17.51 13.21 10.92
CA PHE A 118 -17.09 11.83 11.10
C PHE A 118 -17.56 11.26 12.43
N HIS A 119 -18.05 10.03 12.40
CA HIS A 119 -18.23 9.21 13.59
C HIS A 119 -16.87 8.78 14.18
N PRO A 120 -16.81 8.46 15.48
CA PRO A 120 -15.59 7.95 16.10
C PRO A 120 -15.07 6.68 15.41
N LEU A 121 -13.75 6.54 15.29
CA LEU A 121 -13.13 5.30 14.82
C LEU A 121 -13.30 4.19 15.87
N THR A 122 -13.71 3.01 15.42
CA THR A 122 -13.71 1.79 16.22
C THR A 122 -12.29 1.21 16.32
N LEU A 123 -12.07 0.27 17.26
CA LEU A 123 -10.83 -0.49 17.32
C LEU A 123 -10.61 -1.33 16.05
N GLY A 124 -11.69 -1.83 15.43
CA GLY A 124 -11.64 -2.56 14.16
C GLY A 124 -11.11 -1.69 13.03
N HIS A 125 -11.56 -0.43 12.92
CA HIS A 125 -11.05 0.51 11.91
C HIS A 125 -9.56 0.78 12.12
N ARG A 126 -9.13 0.98 13.36
CA ARG A 126 -7.71 1.22 13.67
C ARG A 126 -6.85 0.02 13.27
N ALA A 127 -7.27 -1.20 13.64
CA ALA A 127 -6.59 -2.43 13.27
C ALA A 127 -6.51 -2.62 11.74
N ALA A 128 -7.58 -2.30 11.01
CA ALA A 128 -7.58 -2.37 9.54
C ALA A 128 -6.56 -1.38 8.92
N ILE A 129 -6.49 -0.15 9.44
CA ILE A 129 -5.50 0.85 8.99
C ILE A 129 -4.08 0.38 9.27
N GLU A 130 -3.83 -0.14 10.48
CA GLU A 130 -2.51 -0.65 10.87
C GLU A 130 -2.10 -1.85 10.02
N GLN A 131 -3.02 -2.78 9.76
CA GLN A 131 -2.77 -3.96 8.94
C GLN A 131 -2.45 -3.59 7.48
N VAL A 132 -3.21 -2.67 6.85
CA VAL A 132 -2.91 -2.24 5.48
C VAL A 132 -1.58 -1.49 5.41
N ALA A 133 -1.26 -0.68 6.41
CA ALA A 133 0.02 0.02 6.49
C ALA A 133 1.21 -0.95 6.62
N GLN A 134 1.11 -1.95 7.50
CA GLN A 134 2.14 -2.97 7.67
C GLN A 134 2.32 -3.78 6.38
N THR A 135 1.23 -4.25 5.79
CA THR A 135 1.27 -5.02 4.53
C THR A 135 1.89 -4.21 3.39
N ALA A 136 1.54 -2.92 3.28
CA ALA A 136 2.14 -2.04 2.28
C ALA A 136 3.64 -1.83 2.51
N ALA A 137 4.07 -1.66 3.77
CA ALA A 137 5.48 -1.55 4.12
C ALA A 137 6.26 -2.82 3.73
N ASP A 138 5.74 -4.00 4.08
CA ASP A 138 6.35 -5.29 3.75
C ASP A 138 6.49 -5.47 2.22
N HIS A 139 5.47 -5.09 1.47
CA HIS A 139 5.49 -5.12 0.00
C HIS A 139 6.55 -4.17 -0.58
N VAL A 140 6.65 -2.94 -0.06
CA VAL A 140 7.69 -1.99 -0.50
C VAL A 140 9.09 -2.52 -0.20
N GLU A 141 9.32 -3.03 1.02
CA GLU A 141 10.61 -3.60 1.40
C GLU A 141 10.99 -4.80 0.53
N HIS A 142 10.02 -5.65 0.20
CA HIS A 142 10.24 -6.80 -0.66
C HIS A 142 10.55 -6.39 -2.10
N ALA A 143 9.79 -5.45 -2.68
CA ALA A 143 9.97 -4.98 -4.06
C ALA A 143 11.31 -4.23 -4.24
N LEU A 144 11.73 -3.47 -3.23
CA LEU A 144 13.02 -2.79 -3.23
C LEU A 144 14.20 -3.71 -2.89
N GLY A 145 13.94 -4.97 -2.51
CA GLY A 145 15.00 -5.89 -2.08
C GLY A 145 15.70 -5.45 -0.79
N LEU A 146 15.03 -4.61 0.01
CA LEU A 146 15.51 -4.16 1.33
C LEU A 146 15.25 -5.23 2.41
N ALA A 147 14.24 -6.08 2.20
CA ALA A 147 13.98 -7.22 3.05
C ALA A 147 15.22 -8.13 3.11
N ARG A 148 15.68 -8.44 4.32
CA ARG A 148 16.83 -9.32 4.55
C ARG A 148 16.52 -10.71 4.03
N ARG A 149 17.06 -11.08 2.87
CA ARG A 149 16.99 -12.44 2.33
C ARG A 149 18.21 -13.20 2.82
N ALA A 150 17.98 -14.26 3.59
CA ALA A 150 19.00 -15.24 3.91
C ALA A 150 18.76 -16.46 3.01
N VAL A 151 19.63 -16.67 2.02
CA VAL A 151 19.54 -17.82 1.11
C VAL A 151 20.66 -18.80 1.48
N GLU A 152 20.32 -20.06 1.73
CA GLU A 152 21.31 -21.12 1.86
C GLU A 152 22.07 -21.28 0.54
N ILE A 153 23.41 -21.36 0.60
CA ILE A 153 24.24 -21.61 -0.58
C ILE A 153 24.40 -23.14 -0.73
N PRO A 154 23.67 -23.80 -1.65
CA PRO A 154 23.82 -25.23 -1.86
C PRO A 154 25.22 -25.56 -2.40
N GLY A 155 25.78 -26.68 -1.95
CA GLY A 155 27.06 -27.21 -2.44
C GLY A 155 28.33 -26.59 -1.84
N ARG A 156 28.22 -25.66 -0.86
CA ARG A 156 29.37 -25.19 -0.07
C ARG A 156 29.15 -25.38 1.43
N PRO A 157 29.64 -26.48 2.03
CA PRO A 157 29.64 -26.62 3.47
C PRO A 157 30.61 -25.60 4.08
N CYS A 158 30.23 -25.00 5.22
CA CYS A 158 31.17 -24.21 6.00
C CYS A 158 32.25 -25.12 6.61
N ALA A 159 33.47 -24.62 6.81
CA ALA A 159 34.55 -25.37 7.45
C ALA A 159 34.18 -25.90 8.85
N CYS A 160 33.21 -25.29 9.54
CA CYS A 160 32.70 -25.77 10.82
C CYS A 160 31.60 -26.85 10.70
N GLY A 161 31.18 -27.22 9.49
CA GLY A 161 30.08 -28.15 9.19
C GLY A 161 28.68 -27.55 9.29
N GLY A 162 28.57 -26.21 9.36
CA GLY A 162 27.29 -25.50 9.26
C GLY A 162 26.92 -25.14 7.83
N THR A 163 25.64 -24.80 7.63
CA THR A 163 25.13 -24.25 6.37
C THR A 163 25.58 -22.79 6.22
N LEU A 164 26.13 -22.45 5.05
CA LEU A 164 26.44 -21.08 4.68
C LEU A 164 25.16 -20.35 4.26
N MET A 165 24.81 -19.28 4.98
CA MET A 165 23.71 -18.40 4.63
C MET A 165 24.25 -17.13 3.96
N LEU A 166 23.77 -16.83 2.76
CA LEU A 166 23.97 -15.57 2.07
C LEU A 166 22.92 -14.56 2.54
N HIS A 167 23.34 -13.51 3.24
CA HIS A 167 22.45 -12.41 3.62
C HIS A 167 22.50 -11.29 2.56
N GLY A 168 21.44 -11.15 1.78
CA GLY A 168 21.17 -9.99 0.91
C GLY A 168 20.18 -9.03 1.58
N GLY A 169 20.41 -7.72 1.47
CA GLY A 169 19.55 -6.69 2.05
C GLY A 169 20.29 -5.76 3.03
N ARG A 170 20.99 -4.77 2.47
CA ARG A 170 21.31 -3.49 3.12
C ARG A 170 21.80 -2.52 2.04
N VAL A 171 20.97 -1.56 1.61
CA VAL A 171 21.49 -0.41 0.87
C VAL A 171 22.19 0.47 1.91
N VAL A 172 23.51 0.44 1.89
CA VAL A 172 24.33 1.50 2.46
C VAL A 172 25.03 2.09 1.26
N ALA A 173 24.81 3.37 1.01
CA ALA A 173 25.69 4.13 0.13
C ALA A 173 27.14 3.82 0.55
N HIS A 174 27.98 3.49 -0.43
CA HIS A 174 29.31 2.89 -0.31
C HIS A 174 29.33 1.36 -0.22
N GLY A 175 29.66 0.76 -1.38
CA GLY A 175 29.76 -0.68 -1.61
C GLY A 175 30.54 -1.41 -0.53
N ARG A 176 29.92 -2.45 0.02
CA ARG A 176 30.61 -3.48 0.80
C ARG A 176 30.04 -4.86 0.49
N ILE A 177 30.97 -5.80 0.51
CA ILE A 177 30.88 -7.22 0.20
C ILE A 177 29.81 -7.90 1.07
N PRO A 178 29.01 -8.84 0.53
CA PRO A 178 28.05 -9.63 1.31
C PRO A 178 28.72 -10.31 2.50
N ARG A 179 28.06 -10.28 3.67
CA ARG A 179 28.53 -10.97 4.88
C ARG A 179 27.96 -12.39 4.93
N MET A 180 28.83 -13.39 4.90
CA MET A 180 28.47 -14.78 5.18
C MET A 180 28.36 -14.98 6.70
N ARG A 181 27.31 -15.66 7.15
CA ARG A 181 27.23 -16.19 8.51
C ARG A 181 26.91 -17.68 8.43
N ALA A 182 27.55 -18.46 9.27
CA ALA A 182 27.21 -19.87 9.45
C ALA A 182 26.11 -19.99 10.51
N ARG A 183 25.07 -20.77 10.21
CA ARG A 183 24.13 -21.25 11.24
C ARG A 183 24.71 -22.55 11.82
N PRO A 184 24.91 -22.65 13.15
CA PRO A 184 25.39 -23.90 13.74
C PRO A 184 24.33 -25.00 13.57
N ALA A 185 24.78 -26.23 13.29
CA ALA A 185 23.90 -27.39 13.23
C ALA A 185 23.21 -27.61 14.59
N PRO A 186 21.96 -28.12 14.63
CA PRO A 186 21.36 -28.53 15.88
C PRO A 186 22.24 -29.61 16.53
N PHE A 187 22.73 -29.34 17.74
CA PHE A 187 23.44 -30.32 18.54
C PHE A 187 22.43 -31.35 19.04
N GLY A 188 22.67 -32.63 18.75
CA GLY A 188 21.98 -33.71 19.44
C GLY A 188 22.39 -33.76 20.92
N PRO A 189 21.59 -34.39 21.81
CA PRO A 189 21.81 -34.41 23.26
C PRO A 189 23.13 -35.06 23.72
N SER A 190 23.90 -35.67 22.80
CA SER A 190 25.16 -36.37 23.07
C SER A 190 26.42 -35.62 22.58
N GLY A 191 26.30 -34.40 22.07
CA GLY A 191 27.46 -33.60 21.62
C GLY A 191 28.23 -34.17 20.43
N ARG A 192 27.75 -35.25 19.80
CA ARG A 192 28.33 -35.84 18.58
C ARG A 192 27.55 -35.40 17.34
N ARG A 193 28.28 -35.09 16.27
CA ARG A 193 27.72 -34.79 14.95
C ARG A 193 27.01 -36.05 14.43
N LEU A 194 25.74 -35.91 14.06
CA LEU A 194 25.04 -36.94 13.28
C LEU A 194 25.58 -36.94 11.84
N PRO A 195 25.88 -38.10 11.25
CA PRO A 195 26.23 -38.19 9.85
C PRO A 195 25.01 -37.89 8.96
N PRO A 196 25.23 -37.36 7.74
CA PRO A 196 24.14 -37.05 6.80
C PRO A 196 23.46 -38.35 6.30
N PRO A 197 22.19 -38.28 5.84
CA PRO A 197 21.52 -39.37 5.15
C PRO A 197 22.15 -39.69 3.80
#